data_AF-A0AAC8THP4-F1
#
_entry.id   AF-A0AAC8THP4-F1
#
_cell.length_a   1.000
_cell.length_b   1.000
_cell.length_c   1.000
_cell.angle_alpha   90.00
_cell.angle_beta   90.00
_cell.angle_gamma   90.00
#
_symmetry.space_group_name_H-M   'P 1'
#
loop_
_entity.id
_entity.type
_entity.pdbx_description
1 polymer ?
#
loop_
_entity_poly.entity_id
_entity_poly.type
_entity_poly.pdbx_seq_one_letter_code
_entity_poly.pdbx_strand_id
1 'polypeptide(L)'
;MISLAHRNGEYEQALDLIGRARQHPLDTHELVLLSLYEGILLYEVGRFVESGDAFEMALLIQPEEKLPTPVSPKIERHFETVRKKVQMDPSTTTPPGGKQKPSSTASSNCPSGLIMTHGRTLRAQQLWRLAMMEQMLCVRDIRGGEVAKSLSAFKAQVSEAGSPTEWVRVIQEIDQFAKEYSVYPFDADWKHVKSLVPEERWELGDEEQDVTLPAPLESPDEEPASLFGCRAAVAPDCERLMRRLMLLQNQLSGVASANRFTARTELLRLGRKVREAFSSEKLQAASRDIEAWQSRWH
;
A
#
# COMPACT_ATOMS: atom_id res chain seq x y z
N MET A 1 -9.53 -5.52 -14.77
CA MET A 1 -8.40 -4.77 -15.36
C MET A 1 -7.06 -5.30 -14.86
N ILE A 2 -6.85 -5.42 -13.54
CA ILE A 2 -5.60 -5.97 -12.97
C ILE A 2 -5.31 -7.40 -13.47
N SER A 3 -6.33 -8.26 -13.55
CA SER A 3 -6.22 -9.62 -14.10
C SER A 3 -5.88 -9.69 -15.61
N LEU A 4 -6.06 -8.59 -16.34
CA LEU A 4 -5.70 -8.49 -17.76
C LEU A 4 -4.25 -8.02 -17.90
N ALA A 5 -3.86 -6.98 -17.16
CA ALA A 5 -2.48 -6.48 -17.14
C ALA A 5 -1.49 -7.57 -16.66
N HIS A 6 -1.88 -8.37 -15.66
CA HIS A 6 -1.10 -9.55 -15.24
C HIS A 6 -0.89 -10.54 -16.40
N ARG A 7 -1.95 -10.86 -17.17
CA ARG A 7 -1.87 -11.81 -18.29
C ARG A 7 -0.99 -11.31 -19.45
N ASN A 8 -0.88 -10.00 -19.61
CA ASN A 8 -0.07 -9.38 -20.66
C ASN A 8 1.39 -9.15 -20.24
N GLY A 9 1.78 -9.50 -19.00
CA GLY A 9 3.12 -9.25 -18.48
C GLY A 9 3.39 -7.79 -18.12
N GLU A 10 2.35 -6.95 -18.06
CA GLU A 10 2.43 -5.52 -17.77
C GLU A 10 2.44 -5.28 -16.25
N TYR A 11 3.41 -5.89 -15.55
CA TYR A 11 3.39 -5.99 -14.10
C TYR A 11 3.48 -4.64 -13.37
N GLU A 12 4.33 -3.73 -13.85
CA GLU A 12 4.45 -2.37 -13.30
C GLU A 12 3.13 -1.59 -13.44
N GLN A 13 2.48 -1.68 -14.61
CA GLN A 13 1.19 -1.02 -14.83
C GLN A 13 0.08 -1.64 -13.98
N ALA A 14 0.13 -2.95 -13.74
CA ALA A 14 -0.79 -3.64 -12.85
C ALA A 14 -0.59 -3.20 -11.38
N LEU A 15 0.66 -3.00 -10.95
CA LEU A 15 0.97 -2.44 -9.62
C LEU A 15 0.49 -0.99 -9.50
N ASP A 16 0.65 -0.16 -10.52
CA ASP A 16 0.08 1.19 -10.55
C ASP A 16 -1.46 1.18 -10.47
N LEU A 17 -2.12 0.20 -11.12
CA LEU A 17 -3.56 0.02 -11.01
C LEU A 17 -3.98 -0.40 -9.60
N ILE A 18 -3.21 -1.26 -8.93
CA ILE A 18 -3.45 -1.63 -7.52
C ILE A 18 -3.26 -0.40 -6.61
N GLY A 19 -2.20 0.37 -6.82
CA GLY A 19 -1.95 1.62 -6.09
C GLY A 19 -3.12 2.59 -6.21
N ARG A 20 -3.64 2.80 -7.43
CA ARG A 20 -4.85 3.60 -7.66
C ARG A 20 -6.10 2.99 -7.04
N ALA A 21 -6.28 1.67 -7.12
CA ALA A 21 -7.42 1.02 -6.49
C ALA A 21 -7.43 1.21 -4.96
N ARG A 22 -6.26 1.22 -4.31
CA ARG A 22 -6.10 1.47 -2.87
C ARG A 22 -6.35 2.92 -2.45
N GLN A 23 -6.27 3.87 -3.38
CA GLN A 23 -6.72 5.24 -3.14
C GLN A 23 -8.25 5.30 -2.99
N HIS A 24 -8.94 4.23 -3.39
CA HIS A 24 -10.34 4.07 -3.15
C HIS A 24 -10.62 3.16 -1.96
N PRO A 25 -11.82 3.29 -1.40
CA PRO A 25 -12.28 2.46 -0.29
C PRO A 25 -12.57 1.08 -0.81
N LEU A 26 -11.99 0.08 -0.15
CA LEU A 26 -12.12 -1.31 -0.51
C LEU A 26 -12.91 -2.02 0.57
N ASP A 27 -13.83 -2.89 0.16
CA ASP A 27 -14.37 -3.86 1.09
C ASP A 27 -13.33 -4.93 1.46
N THR A 28 -13.65 -5.77 2.45
CA THR A 28 -12.74 -6.81 2.95
C THR A 28 -12.36 -7.80 1.85
N HIS A 29 -13.29 -8.17 0.96
CA HIS A 29 -13.04 -9.10 -0.12
C HIS A 29 -12.17 -8.47 -1.21
N GLU A 30 -12.45 -7.22 -1.60
CA GLU A 30 -11.65 -6.44 -2.54
C GLU A 30 -10.23 -6.22 -2.02
N LEU A 31 -10.07 -5.95 -0.72
CA LEU A 31 -8.77 -5.80 -0.08
C LEU A 31 -7.98 -7.12 -0.14
N VAL A 32 -8.60 -8.25 0.22
CA VAL A 32 -7.99 -9.57 0.10
C VAL A 32 -7.59 -9.85 -1.35
N LEU A 33 -8.51 -9.62 -2.30
CA LEU A 33 -8.27 -9.87 -3.71
C LEU A 33 -7.11 -9.02 -4.26
N LEU A 34 -7.06 -7.73 -3.91
CA LEU A 34 -6.00 -6.83 -4.33
C LEU A 34 -4.66 -7.22 -3.72
N SER A 35 -4.62 -7.58 -2.45
CA SER A 35 -3.40 -8.05 -1.79
C SER A 35 -2.89 -9.37 -2.39
N LEU A 36 -3.78 -10.28 -2.79
CA LEU A 36 -3.39 -11.49 -3.52
C LEU A 36 -2.81 -11.17 -4.91
N TYR A 37 -3.44 -10.27 -5.68
CA TYR A 37 -2.89 -9.85 -6.97
C TYR A 37 -1.56 -9.11 -6.83
N GLU A 38 -1.43 -8.25 -5.83
CA GLU A 38 -0.19 -7.53 -5.52
C GLU A 38 0.93 -8.48 -5.15
N GLY A 39 0.66 -9.47 -4.30
CA GLY A 39 1.61 -10.51 -3.94
C GLY A 39 2.12 -11.27 -5.16
N ILE A 40 1.23 -11.64 -6.08
CA ILE A 40 1.59 -12.29 -7.34
C ILE A 40 2.50 -11.38 -8.19
N LEU A 41 2.09 -10.14 -8.41
CA LEU A 41 2.81 -9.19 -9.26
C LEU A 41 4.19 -8.84 -8.70
N LEU A 42 4.28 -8.60 -7.39
CA LEU A 42 5.55 -8.33 -6.70
C LEU A 42 6.51 -9.52 -6.82
N TYR A 43 6.00 -10.75 -6.77
CA TYR A 43 6.83 -11.93 -6.97
C TYR A 43 7.39 -11.99 -8.39
N GLU A 44 6.55 -11.76 -9.40
CA GLU A 44 6.95 -11.79 -10.82
C GLU A 44 8.03 -10.75 -11.14
N VAL A 45 8.02 -9.59 -10.46
CA VAL A 45 9.08 -8.56 -10.62
C VAL A 45 10.29 -8.76 -9.67
N GLY A 46 10.33 -9.85 -8.91
CA GLY A 46 11.46 -10.23 -8.04
C GLY A 46 11.48 -9.55 -6.66
N ARG A 47 10.39 -8.92 -6.23
CA ARG A 47 10.22 -8.28 -4.91
C ARG A 47 9.63 -9.28 -3.91
N PHE A 48 10.40 -10.33 -3.60
CA PHE A 48 9.92 -11.49 -2.83
C PHE A 48 9.48 -11.19 -1.39
N VAL A 49 10.15 -10.27 -0.70
CA VAL A 49 9.78 -9.92 0.69
C VAL A 49 8.41 -9.26 0.71
N GLU A 50 8.23 -8.24 -0.13
CA GLU A 50 6.98 -7.49 -0.23
C GLU A 50 5.83 -8.33 -0.79
N SER A 51 6.14 -9.28 -1.68
CA SER A 51 5.20 -10.31 -2.13
C SER A 51 4.68 -11.13 -0.94
N GLY A 52 5.58 -11.56 -0.06
CA GLY A 52 5.25 -12.25 1.17
C GLY A 52 4.35 -11.42 2.08
N ASP A 53 4.67 -10.14 2.28
CA ASP A 53 3.88 -9.23 3.11
C ASP A 53 2.45 -9.03 2.56
N ALA A 54 2.32 -8.91 1.23
CA ALA A 54 1.02 -8.78 0.57
C ALA A 54 0.18 -10.07 0.70
N PHE A 55 0.80 -11.24 0.55
CA PHE A 55 0.13 -12.53 0.80
C PHE A 55 -0.25 -12.71 2.26
N GLU A 56 0.62 -12.32 3.19
CA GLU A 56 0.38 -12.36 4.63
C GLU A 56 -0.84 -11.51 5.00
N MET A 57 -0.96 -10.29 4.44
CA MET A 57 -2.13 -9.44 4.64
C MET A 57 -3.43 -10.14 4.19
N ALA A 58 -3.45 -10.75 3.01
CA ALA A 58 -4.63 -11.45 2.51
C ALA A 58 -5.03 -12.63 3.43
N LEU A 59 -4.04 -13.43 3.86
CA LEU A 59 -4.23 -14.64 4.66
C LEU A 59 -4.56 -14.34 6.12
N LEU A 60 -4.10 -13.21 6.65
CA LEU A 60 -4.50 -12.72 7.97
C LEU A 60 -5.99 -12.37 8.03
N ILE A 61 -6.55 -11.87 6.92
CA ILE A 61 -7.98 -11.55 6.81
C ILE A 61 -8.80 -12.81 6.49
N GLN A 62 -8.35 -13.61 5.53
CA GLN A 62 -9.00 -14.85 5.08
C GLN A 62 -7.97 -15.99 4.95
N PRO A 63 -7.74 -16.79 6.01
CA PRO A 63 -6.68 -17.81 6.05
C PRO A 63 -6.80 -18.92 4.99
N GLU A 64 -8.02 -19.20 4.55
CA GLU A 64 -8.35 -20.28 3.62
C GLU A 64 -8.49 -19.80 2.16
N GLU A 65 -8.24 -18.51 1.89
CA GLU A 65 -8.45 -17.93 0.56
C GLU A 65 -7.43 -18.46 -0.45
N LYS A 66 -7.85 -18.67 -1.70
CA LYS A 66 -7.00 -19.24 -2.76
C LYS A 66 -6.47 -18.15 -3.68
N LEU A 67 -5.41 -18.47 -4.44
CA LEU A 67 -4.89 -17.55 -5.45
C LEU A 67 -5.96 -17.28 -6.53
N PRO A 68 -6.18 -16.01 -6.92
CA PRO A 68 -7.30 -15.61 -7.77
C PRO A 68 -7.12 -15.96 -9.25
N THR A 69 -5.94 -16.42 -9.66
CA THR A 69 -5.60 -16.82 -11.03
C THR A 69 -4.59 -17.97 -10.99
N PRO A 70 -4.54 -18.84 -12.01
CA PRO A 70 -3.44 -19.77 -12.18
C PRO A 70 -2.12 -18.99 -12.29
N VAL A 71 -1.11 -19.41 -11.53
CA VAL A 71 0.22 -18.79 -11.49
C VAL A 71 1.32 -19.85 -11.64
N SER A 72 2.57 -19.42 -11.72
CA SER A 72 3.69 -20.37 -11.78
C SER A 72 3.80 -21.18 -10.48
N PRO A 73 4.27 -22.45 -10.54
CA PRO A 73 4.44 -23.28 -9.33
C PRO A 73 5.38 -22.68 -8.27
N LYS A 74 6.22 -21.70 -8.65
CA LYS A 74 7.09 -20.98 -7.71
C LYS A 74 6.29 -20.03 -6.82
N ILE A 75 5.33 -19.32 -7.40
CA ILE A 75 4.44 -18.40 -6.67
C ILE A 75 3.52 -19.21 -5.76
N GLU A 76 2.95 -20.31 -6.24
CA GLU A 76 2.12 -21.19 -5.41
C GLU A 76 2.88 -21.68 -4.17
N ARG A 77 4.12 -22.16 -4.35
CA ARG A 77 4.97 -22.57 -3.21
C ARG A 77 5.24 -21.42 -2.25
N HIS A 78 5.51 -20.23 -2.76
CA HIS A 78 5.76 -19.06 -1.92
C HIS A 78 4.53 -18.69 -1.09
N PHE A 79 3.36 -18.63 -1.73
CA PHE A 79 2.08 -18.39 -1.08
C PHE A 79 1.77 -19.42 0.01
N GLU A 80 1.94 -20.72 -0.28
CA GLU A 80 1.71 -21.79 0.71
C GLU A 80 2.70 -21.73 1.89
N THR A 81 3.95 -21.30 1.65
CA THR A 81 4.91 -21.05 2.74
C THR A 81 4.41 -19.93 3.65
N VAL A 82 3.91 -18.83 3.09
CA VAL A 82 3.34 -17.72 3.87
C VAL A 82 2.09 -18.17 4.64
N ARG A 83 1.19 -18.95 4.01
CA ARG A 83 0.01 -19.51 4.69
C ARG A 83 0.38 -20.35 5.90
N LYS A 84 1.36 -21.26 5.77
CA LYS A 84 1.83 -22.07 6.90
C LYS A 84 2.40 -21.20 8.02
N LYS A 85 3.17 -20.16 7.69
CA LYS A 85 3.71 -19.21 8.67
C LYS A 85 2.56 -18.55 9.45
N VAL A 86 1.57 -17.99 8.77
CA VAL A 86 0.41 -17.32 9.39
C VAL A 86 -0.41 -18.28 10.28
N GLN A 87 -0.55 -19.55 9.88
CA GLN A 87 -1.28 -20.55 10.67
C GLN A 87 -0.51 -21.04 11.92
N MET A 88 0.82 -20.96 11.92
CA MET A 88 1.65 -21.39 13.04
C MET A 88 1.73 -20.36 14.19
N ASP A 89 1.10 -19.19 14.03
CA ASP A 89 0.93 -18.18 15.09
C ASP A 89 -0.51 -18.27 15.66
N PRO A 90 -0.77 -19.05 16.73
CA PRO A 90 -2.12 -19.34 17.21
C PRO A 90 -2.62 -18.25 18.17
N SER A 91 -3.46 -17.33 17.69
CA SER A 91 -4.19 -16.37 18.54
C SER A 91 -5.60 -16.08 18.01
N THR A 92 -6.32 -17.11 17.57
CA THR A 92 -7.55 -16.92 16.78
C THR A 92 -8.67 -17.91 17.17
N THR A 93 -9.61 -17.52 18.06
CA THR A 93 -10.91 -18.22 18.26
C THR A 93 -12.03 -17.29 18.83
N THR A 94 -12.91 -16.79 17.93
CA THR A 94 -14.41 -16.59 17.90
C THR A 94 -15.33 -16.19 19.13
N PRO A 95 -16.62 -15.72 18.93
CA PRO A 95 -17.34 -14.65 19.66
C PRO A 95 -18.71 -15.06 20.32
N PRO A 96 -19.53 -14.15 20.91
CA PRO A 96 -20.76 -13.59 20.25
C PRO A 96 -21.10 -12.13 20.71
N GLY A 97 -21.90 -11.27 20.06
CA GLY A 97 -23.19 -11.39 19.38
C GLY A 97 -24.29 -10.66 20.19
N GLY A 98 -24.81 -9.51 19.74
CA GLY A 98 -25.91 -8.79 20.40
C GLY A 98 -26.59 -7.77 19.47
N LYS A 99 -27.91 -7.87 19.32
CA LYS A 99 -28.79 -7.00 18.50
C LYS A 99 -29.28 -5.81 19.34
N GLN A 100 -29.44 -4.62 18.76
CA GLN A 100 -30.45 -3.65 19.24
C GLN A 100 -31.01 -2.69 18.15
N LYS A 101 -32.18 -2.13 18.47
CA LYS A 101 -33.20 -1.49 17.62
C LYS A 101 -33.19 0.04 17.86
N PRO A 102 -33.37 0.93 16.86
CA PRO A 102 -33.24 2.37 17.09
C PRO A 102 -34.56 3.05 17.49
N SER A 103 -34.45 4.08 18.35
CA SER A 103 -35.49 5.10 18.60
C SER A 103 -34.84 6.47 18.45
N SER A 104 -35.48 7.32 17.64
CA SER A 104 -35.03 8.62 17.16
C SER A 104 -35.35 9.78 18.11
N THR A 105 -34.41 10.70 18.31
CA THR A 105 -34.70 12.14 18.49
C THR A 105 -33.51 12.95 17.96
N ALA A 106 -33.78 13.76 16.95
CA ALA A 106 -32.83 14.48 16.12
C ALA A 106 -32.04 15.58 16.85
N SER A 107 -30.76 15.71 16.49
CA SER A 107 -30.06 16.99 16.46
C SER A 107 -29.09 16.99 15.28
N SER A 108 -29.57 17.54 14.18
CA SER A 108 -28.87 17.68 12.90
C SER A 108 -27.74 18.70 13.02
N ASN A 109 -26.52 18.21 13.22
CA ASN A 109 -25.32 18.88 12.75
C ASN A 109 -24.26 17.80 12.50
N CYS A 110 -24.38 17.13 11.35
CA CYS A 110 -23.30 16.29 10.85
C CYS A 110 -22.14 17.22 10.49
N PRO A 111 -21.00 17.13 11.18
CA PRO A 111 -19.84 17.91 10.79
C PRO A 111 -19.47 17.47 9.37
N SER A 112 -19.74 18.32 8.38
CA SER A 112 -19.27 18.15 7.00
C SER A 112 -17.76 18.39 6.89
N GLY A 113 -17.04 18.18 7.99
CA GLY A 113 -15.61 18.37 8.08
C GLY A 113 -14.93 17.40 7.14
N LEU A 114 -14.08 17.96 6.27
CA LEU A 114 -13.25 17.25 5.33
C LEU A 114 -12.66 15.97 5.95
N ILE A 115 -13.05 14.81 5.41
CA ILE A 115 -12.40 13.53 5.71
C ILE A 115 -11.09 13.52 4.91
N MET A 116 -10.04 14.11 5.47
CA MET A 116 -8.71 14.22 4.87
C MET A 116 -7.75 13.20 5.49
N THR A 117 -8.09 11.92 5.46
CA THR A 117 -7.10 10.88 5.80
C THR A 117 -6.31 10.55 4.54
N HIS A 118 -5.24 11.32 4.32
CA HIS A 118 -4.27 11.06 3.25
C HIS A 118 -3.23 10.08 3.76
N GLY A 119 -3.10 8.95 3.09
CA GLY A 119 -2.02 8.02 3.35
C GLY A 119 -2.20 6.73 2.58
N ARG A 120 -1.11 6.21 2.01
CA ARG A 120 -1.07 4.89 1.35
C ARG A 120 -0.99 3.73 2.34
N THR A 121 -1.02 4.01 3.64
CA THR A 121 -0.91 3.00 4.69
C THR A 121 -2.26 2.36 4.98
N LEU A 122 -2.25 1.09 5.36
CA LEU A 122 -3.46 0.39 5.80
C LEU A 122 -4.18 1.15 6.93
N ARG A 123 -3.41 1.77 7.84
CA ARG A 123 -3.94 2.62 8.91
C ARG A 123 -4.73 3.81 8.37
N ALA A 124 -4.17 4.55 7.43
CA ALA A 124 -4.87 5.67 6.81
C ALA A 124 -6.16 5.22 6.12
N GLN A 125 -6.13 4.07 5.45
CA GLN A 125 -7.29 3.49 4.78
C GLN A 125 -8.41 3.09 5.78
N GLN A 126 -8.06 2.48 6.92
CA GLN A 126 -9.07 2.11 7.93
C GLN A 126 -9.64 3.33 8.66
N LEU A 127 -8.82 4.36 8.94
CA LEU A 127 -9.32 5.61 9.50
C LEU A 127 -10.26 6.33 8.53
N TRP A 128 -9.94 6.32 7.24
CA TRP A 128 -10.80 6.82 6.19
C TRP A 128 -12.16 6.11 6.20
N ARG A 129 -12.13 4.77 6.27
CA ARG A 129 -13.32 3.91 6.30
C ARG A 129 -14.22 4.25 7.49
N LEU A 130 -13.64 4.37 8.69
CA LEU A 130 -14.36 4.77 9.89
C LEU A 130 -14.98 6.16 9.78
N ALA A 131 -14.28 7.11 9.17
CA ALA A 131 -14.79 8.46 8.96
C ALA A 131 -15.99 8.46 7.99
N MET A 132 -15.96 7.66 6.93
CA MET A 132 -17.12 7.51 6.06
C MET A 132 -18.30 6.82 6.73
N MET A 133 -18.03 5.80 7.55
CA MET A 133 -19.08 5.14 8.32
C MET A 133 -19.77 6.13 9.24
N GLU A 134 -18.98 6.95 9.95
CA GLU A 134 -19.50 8.03 10.78
C GLU A 134 -20.37 9.01 9.99
N GLN A 135 -19.94 9.43 8.81
CA GLN A 135 -20.71 10.31 7.93
C GLN A 135 -22.05 9.68 7.52
N MET A 136 -22.05 8.42 7.08
CA MET A 136 -23.28 7.73 6.66
C MET A 136 -24.25 7.48 7.81
N LEU A 137 -23.74 7.10 8.98
CA LEU A 137 -24.54 6.96 10.20
C LEU A 137 -25.15 8.29 10.63
N CYS A 138 -24.41 9.38 10.45
CA CYS A 138 -24.89 10.72 10.73
C CYS A 138 -26.02 11.14 9.76
N VAL A 139 -25.84 10.92 8.45
CA VAL A 139 -26.87 11.21 7.43
C VAL A 139 -28.17 10.44 7.69
N ARG A 140 -28.09 9.23 8.26
CA ARG A 140 -29.25 8.41 8.60
C ARG A 140 -29.88 8.75 9.97
N ASP A 141 -29.34 9.72 10.70
CA ASP A 141 -29.74 10.06 12.08
C ASP A 141 -29.62 8.86 13.06
N ILE A 142 -28.69 7.93 12.76
CA ILE A 142 -28.41 6.73 13.58
C ILE A 142 -27.23 6.98 14.54
N ARG A 143 -26.64 8.17 14.53
CA ARG A 143 -25.49 8.55 15.38
C ARG A 143 -25.92 8.82 16.82
N GLY A 144 -26.49 7.81 17.47
CA GLY A 144 -26.73 7.77 18.91
C GLY A 144 -25.41 7.64 19.70
N GLY A 145 -25.48 7.86 21.01
CA GLY A 145 -24.31 7.90 21.88
C GLY A 145 -23.45 6.62 21.84
N GLU A 146 -24.07 5.45 21.75
CA GLU A 146 -23.35 4.17 21.67
C GLU A 146 -22.58 4.02 20.35
N VAL A 147 -23.22 4.35 19.23
CA VAL A 147 -22.62 4.32 17.89
C VAL A 147 -21.41 5.24 17.79
N ALA A 148 -21.53 6.48 18.29
CA ALA A 148 -20.44 7.44 18.31
C ALA A 148 -19.27 6.99 19.20
N LYS A 149 -19.58 6.33 20.33
CA LYS A 149 -18.58 5.76 21.24
C LYS A 149 -17.81 4.62 20.57
N SER A 150 -18.50 3.71 19.88
CA SER A 150 -17.87 2.61 19.14
C SER A 150 -16.97 3.12 18.01
N LEU A 151 -17.43 4.09 17.21
CA LEU A 151 -16.62 4.70 16.15
C LEU A 151 -15.36 5.38 16.70
N SER A 152 -15.47 6.09 17.83
CA SER A 152 -14.32 6.72 18.49
C SER A 152 -13.34 5.67 19.02
N ALA A 153 -13.85 4.58 19.60
CA ALA A 153 -13.03 3.46 20.08
C ALA A 153 -12.27 2.79 18.93
N PHE A 154 -12.92 2.53 17.78
CA PHE A 154 -12.25 1.97 16.61
C PHE A 154 -11.16 2.88 16.08
N LYS A 155 -11.38 4.21 16.02
CA LYS A 155 -10.33 5.15 15.60
C LYS A 155 -9.10 5.10 16.50
N ALA A 156 -9.31 5.00 17.82
CA ALA A 156 -8.21 4.83 18.78
C ALA A 156 -7.48 3.50 18.56
N GLN A 157 -8.22 2.38 18.48
CA GLN A 157 -7.65 1.06 18.25
C GLN A 157 -6.84 0.97 16.93
N VAL A 158 -7.36 1.54 15.83
CA VAL A 158 -6.64 1.63 14.54
C VAL A 158 -5.36 2.46 14.65
N SER A 159 -5.36 3.48 15.50
CA SER A 159 -4.19 4.34 15.73
C SER A 159 -3.15 3.68 16.65
N GLU A 160 -3.59 2.83 17.58
CA GLU A 160 -2.76 2.20 18.61
C GLU A 160 -2.29 0.78 18.24
N ALA A 161 -2.95 0.09 17.29
CA ALA A 161 -2.59 -1.26 16.88
C ALA A 161 -1.12 -1.32 16.42
N GLY A 162 -0.31 -2.03 17.19
CA GLY A 162 1.13 -2.17 16.99
C GLY A 162 1.53 -3.51 16.39
N SER A 163 0.63 -4.50 16.43
CA SER A 163 0.88 -5.85 15.91
C SER A 163 -0.11 -6.25 14.80
N PRO A 164 0.29 -7.13 13.86
CA PRO A 164 -0.59 -7.62 12.81
C PRO A 164 -1.88 -8.29 13.32
N THR A 165 -1.81 -9.00 14.45
CA THR A 165 -2.96 -9.70 15.04
C THR A 165 -3.98 -8.73 15.64
N GLU A 166 -3.52 -7.68 16.34
CA GLU A 166 -4.39 -6.61 16.81
C GLU A 166 -5.07 -5.91 15.63
N TRP A 167 -4.34 -5.66 14.56
CA TRP A 167 -4.87 -5.07 13.33
C TRP A 167 -6.02 -5.88 12.74
N VAL A 168 -5.84 -7.20 12.59
CA VAL A 168 -6.88 -8.10 12.07
C VAL A 168 -8.12 -8.06 12.94
N ARG A 169 -7.95 -8.14 14.27
CA ARG A 169 -9.08 -8.09 15.21
C ARG A 169 -9.86 -6.78 15.06
N VAL A 170 -9.16 -5.64 15.01
CA VAL A 170 -9.80 -4.32 14.85
C VAL A 170 -10.55 -4.24 13.52
N ILE A 171 -9.99 -4.74 12.42
CA ILE A 171 -10.67 -4.79 11.12
C ILE A 171 -11.94 -5.64 11.19
N GLN A 172 -11.88 -6.81 11.82
CA GLN A 172 -13.05 -7.70 11.98
C GLN A 172 -14.15 -7.06 12.83
N GLU A 173 -13.80 -6.33 13.89
CA GLU A 173 -14.77 -5.60 14.71
C GLU A 173 -15.43 -4.46 13.91
N ILE A 174 -14.66 -3.73 13.10
CA ILE A 174 -15.16 -2.69 12.19
C ILE A 174 -16.11 -3.29 11.14
N ASP A 175 -15.77 -4.44 10.56
CA ASP A 175 -16.62 -5.16 9.60
C ASP A 175 -17.95 -5.59 10.23
N GLN A 176 -17.88 -6.16 11.42
CA GLN A 176 -19.06 -6.60 12.16
C GLN A 176 -19.97 -5.42 12.49
N PHE A 177 -19.39 -4.29 12.91
CA PHE A 177 -20.14 -3.06 13.17
C PHE A 177 -20.74 -2.48 11.87
N ALA A 178 -19.97 -2.43 10.78
CA ALA A 178 -20.48 -1.98 9.48
C ALA A 178 -21.69 -2.81 9.03
N LYS A 179 -21.64 -4.13 9.23
CA LYS A 179 -22.72 -5.06 8.92
C LYS A 179 -23.94 -4.84 9.81
N GLU A 180 -23.74 -4.69 11.12
CA GLU A 180 -24.82 -4.46 12.09
C GLU A 180 -25.64 -3.20 11.76
N TYR A 181 -24.95 -2.13 11.41
CA TYR A 181 -25.58 -0.83 11.13
C TYR A 181 -25.86 -0.60 9.63
N SER A 182 -25.60 -1.60 8.78
CA SER A 182 -25.78 -1.52 7.33
C SER A 182 -25.06 -0.31 6.70
N VAL A 183 -23.91 0.08 7.26
CA VAL A 183 -23.11 1.27 6.89
C VAL A 183 -22.11 0.95 5.77
N TYR A 184 -22.22 -0.22 5.18
CA TYR A 184 -21.66 -0.50 3.87
C TYR A 184 -22.69 -1.34 3.12
N PRO A 185 -23.13 -0.91 1.93
CA PRO A 185 -23.98 -1.75 1.11
C PRO A 185 -23.12 -2.82 0.45
N PHE A 186 -23.72 -3.99 0.27
CA PHE A 186 -23.31 -4.88 -0.81
C PHE A 186 -23.48 -4.08 -2.12
N ASP A 187 -22.36 -3.56 -2.66
CA ASP A 187 -22.11 -2.94 -3.97
C ASP A 187 -23.01 -1.78 -4.48
N ALA A 188 -24.34 -1.81 -4.32
CA ALA A 188 -25.27 -0.95 -5.05
C ALA A 188 -25.40 0.47 -4.45
N ASP A 189 -25.65 0.61 -3.15
CA ASP A 189 -25.81 1.95 -2.55
C ASP A 189 -24.46 2.69 -2.46
N TRP A 190 -23.33 1.98 -2.60
CA TRP A 190 -21.99 2.54 -2.47
C TRP A 190 -21.64 3.36 -3.70
N LYS A 191 -21.95 2.83 -4.89
CA LYS A 191 -21.80 3.58 -6.14
C LYS A 191 -22.64 4.86 -6.13
N HIS A 192 -23.84 4.80 -5.54
CA HIS A 192 -24.69 5.97 -5.39
C HIS A 192 -24.09 7.01 -4.43
N VAL A 193 -23.69 6.63 -3.22
CA VAL A 193 -23.05 7.57 -2.26
C VAL A 193 -21.74 8.13 -2.81
N LYS A 194 -20.94 7.32 -3.52
CA LYS A 194 -19.72 7.76 -4.19
C LYS A 194 -20.02 8.81 -5.27
N SER A 195 -21.12 8.67 -6.02
CA SER A 195 -21.54 9.66 -7.01
C SER A 195 -22.01 11.00 -6.41
N LEU A 196 -22.33 11.04 -5.12
CA LEU A 196 -22.75 12.26 -4.42
C LEU A 196 -21.56 13.10 -3.91
N VAL A 197 -20.34 12.57 -3.95
CA VAL A 197 -19.15 13.30 -3.52
C VAL A 197 -18.35 13.77 -4.76
N PRO A 198 -18.16 15.08 -4.96
CA PRO A 198 -17.48 15.62 -6.15
C PRO A 198 -16.11 14.98 -6.42
N GLU A 199 -15.82 14.66 -7.69
CA GLU A 199 -14.58 14.00 -8.14
C GLU A 199 -13.32 14.79 -7.78
N GLU A 200 -13.40 16.13 -7.80
CA GLU A 200 -12.31 17.05 -7.39
C GLU A 200 -11.99 16.98 -5.88
N ARG A 201 -12.82 16.34 -5.06
CA ARG A 201 -12.52 16.06 -3.65
C ARG A 201 -11.77 14.73 -3.45
N TRP A 202 -11.59 13.94 -4.51
CA TRP A 202 -10.90 12.65 -4.50
C TRP A 202 -9.61 12.66 -5.32
N GLU A 203 -9.47 13.58 -6.27
CA GLU A 203 -8.21 13.82 -6.98
C GLU A 203 -7.27 14.63 -6.07
N LEU A 204 -6.18 14.00 -5.62
CA LEU A 204 -5.17 14.66 -4.81
C LEU A 204 -3.82 14.66 -5.52
N GLY A 205 -3.21 15.84 -5.52
CA GLY A 205 -1.84 16.10 -5.97
C GLY A 205 -0.78 15.45 -5.07
N ASP A 206 0.42 15.31 -5.65
CA ASP A 206 1.58 14.55 -5.19
C ASP A 206 2.29 15.11 -3.93
N GLU A 207 1.58 15.53 -2.89
CA GLU A 207 2.26 15.97 -1.65
C GLU A 207 2.57 14.80 -0.72
N GLU A 208 3.76 14.21 -0.93
CA GLU A 208 4.54 13.52 0.08
C GLU A 208 4.80 14.47 1.26
N GLN A 209 4.16 14.22 2.41
CA GLN A 209 4.60 14.79 3.69
C GLN A 209 5.26 13.69 4.51
N ASP A 210 6.58 13.84 4.66
CA ASP A 210 7.47 13.04 5.49
C ASP A 210 6.93 12.92 6.93
N VAL A 211 6.70 11.68 7.36
CA VAL A 211 6.63 11.34 8.78
C VAL A 211 8.06 11.12 9.24
N THR A 212 8.58 12.05 10.04
CA THR A 212 9.88 11.89 10.73
C THR A 212 9.80 10.66 11.64
N LEU A 213 10.48 9.58 11.28
CA LEU A 213 10.62 8.40 12.12
C LEU A 213 11.43 8.75 13.39
N PRO A 214 11.10 8.13 14.56
CA PRO A 214 11.88 8.32 15.77
C PRO A 214 13.33 7.84 15.53
N ALA A 215 14.28 8.66 15.98
CA ALA A 215 15.71 8.42 15.82
C ALA A 215 16.07 6.98 16.29
N PRO A 216 16.67 6.15 15.43
CA PRO A 216 17.19 4.86 15.84
C PRO A 216 18.29 5.05 16.90
N LEU A 217 18.28 4.17 17.90
CA LEU A 217 19.34 4.03 18.89
C LEU A 217 20.72 4.02 18.19
N GLU A 218 21.56 4.96 18.59
CA GLU A 218 22.92 5.17 18.10
C GLU A 218 23.73 3.87 18.17
N SER A 219 23.94 3.25 17.01
CA SER A 219 25.11 2.40 16.78
C SER A 219 26.19 3.27 16.15
N PRO A 220 27.41 3.32 16.71
CA PRO A 220 28.51 4.01 16.08
C PRO A 220 28.96 3.18 14.88
N ASP A 221 28.55 3.56 13.67
CA ASP A 221 29.45 3.86 12.56
C ASP A 221 28.68 4.02 11.24
N GLU A 222 28.88 5.20 10.63
CA GLU A 222 28.45 5.67 9.30
C GLU A 222 26.95 5.93 9.07
N GLU A 223 26.51 7.10 9.53
CA GLU A 223 25.35 7.77 8.94
C GLU A 223 25.52 7.92 7.41
N PRO A 224 24.50 7.59 6.60
CA PRO A 224 24.51 7.90 5.17
C PRO A 224 24.50 9.43 5.00
N ALA A 225 25.59 9.97 4.46
CA ALA A 225 25.83 11.41 4.44
C ALA A 225 25.18 12.15 3.26
N SER A 226 24.29 11.51 2.48
CA SER A 226 23.74 12.12 1.28
C SER A 226 22.27 11.79 1.04
N LEU A 227 21.60 12.69 0.32
CA LEU A 227 20.18 12.59 -0.07
C LEU A 227 19.84 11.31 -0.86
N PHE A 228 20.84 10.64 -1.44
CA PHE A 228 20.65 9.40 -2.21
C PHE A 228 21.15 8.15 -1.47
N GLY A 229 21.46 8.25 -0.18
CA GLY A 229 21.98 7.15 0.63
C GLY A 229 23.44 6.79 0.31
N CYS A 230 24.24 7.75 -0.18
CA CYS A 230 25.65 7.54 -0.45
C CYS A 230 26.48 7.63 0.84
N ARG A 231 27.60 6.89 0.90
CA ARG A 231 28.56 7.00 2.01
C ARG A 231 29.29 8.34 1.99
N ALA A 232 29.60 8.86 3.18
CA ALA A 232 30.27 10.15 3.37
C ALA A 232 31.54 10.33 2.55
N ALA A 233 32.40 9.31 2.53
CA ALA A 233 33.69 9.36 1.84
C ALA A 233 33.59 9.63 0.33
N VAL A 234 32.44 9.34 -0.29
CA VAL A 234 32.25 9.43 -1.73
C VAL A 234 30.98 10.18 -2.14
N ALA A 235 30.34 10.87 -1.19
CA ALA A 235 29.04 11.49 -1.39
C ALA A 235 29.00 12.44 -2.61
N PRO A 236 29.96 13.36 -2.83
CA PRO A 236 29.89 14.31 -3.95
C PRO A 236 29.87 13.64 -5.33
N ASP A 237 30.69 12.61 -5.53
CA ASP A 237 30.76 11.88 -6.81
C ASP A 237 29.55 10.97 -6.99
N CYS A 238 29.09 10.33 -5.91
CA CYS A 238 27.88 9.51 -5.92
C CYS A 238 26.63 10.34 -6.26
N GLU A 239 26.45 11.51 -5.66
CA GLU A 239 25.34 12.43 -5.98
C GLU A 239 25.38 12.90 -7.44
N ARG A 240 26.57 13.20 -7.96
CA ARG A 240 26.75 13.58 -9.37
C ARG A 240 26.28 12.47 -10.31
N LEU A 241 26.66 11.22 -10.04
CA LEU A 241 26.23 10.06 -10.85
C LEU A 241 24.73 9.78 -10.69
N MET A 242 24.17 9.93 -9.50
CA MET A 242 22.74 9.78 -9.26
C MET A 242 21.90 10.83 -10.03
N ARG A 243 22.33 12.09 -10.05
CA ARG A 243 21.71 13.12 -10.89
C ARG A 243 21.79 12.79 -12.39
N ARG A 244 22.93 12.29 -12.85
CA ARG A 244 23.11 11.84 -14.24
C ARG A 244 22.15 10.69 -14.59
N LEU A 245 21.99 9.71 -13.70
CA LEU A 245 21.05 8.61 -13.89
C LEU A 245 19.59 9.07 -13.99
N MET A 246 19.17 10.04 -13.17
CA MET A 246 17.82 10.63 -13.27
C MET A 246 17.60 11.35 -14.61
N LEU A 247 18.61 12.07 -15.11
CA LEU A 247 18.54 12.69 -16.44
C LEU A 247 18.38 11.63 -17.55
N LEU A 248 19.12 10.52 -17.47
CA LEU A 248 18.99 9.41 -18.41
C LEU A 248 17.62 8.71 -18.32
N GLN A 249 17.04 8.60 -17.12
CA GLN A 249 15.67 8.09 -16.96
C GLN A 249 14.64 8.98 -17.68
N ASN A 250 14.79 10.30 -17.62
CA ASN A 250 13.91 11.23 -18.33
C ASN A 250 14.08 11.14 -19.86
N GLN A 251 15.25 10.71 -20.34
CA GLN A 251 15.55 10.51 -21.76
C GLN A 251 15.10 9.16 -22.32
N LEU A 252 14.58 8.23 -21.49
CA LEU A 252 14.06 6.92 -21.93
C LEU A 252 12.90 7.02 -22.94
N SER A 253 12.25 8.19 -23.02
CA SER A 253 11.24 8.48 -24.04
C SER A 253 11.80 8.40 -25.47
N GLY A 254 13.08 8.72 -25.66
CA GLY A 254 13.79 8.62 -26.95
C GLY A 254 14.22 7.19 -27.32
N VAL A 255 14.19 6.25 -26.38
CA VAL A 255 14.54 4.84 -26.65
C VAL A 255 13.36 4.14 -27.33
N ALA A 256 13.67 3.31 -28.33
CA ALA A 256 12.69 2.50 -29.04
C ALA A 256 11.82 1.69 -28.05
N SER A 257 10.50 1.66 -28.28
CA SER A 257 9.52 1.07 -27.34
C SER A 257 9.85 -0.38 -26.96
N ALA A 258 10.28 -1.19 -27.94
CA ALA A 258 10.67 -2.60 -27.74
C ALA A 258 11.84 -2.78 -26.75
N ASN A 259 12.69 -1.76 -26.60
CA ASN A 259 13.90 -1.81 -25.77
C ASN A 259 13.77 -1.05 -24.45
N ARG A 260 12.69 -0.27 -24.27
CA ARG A 260 12.53 0.66 -23.15
C ARG A 260 12.53 -0.04 -21.79
N PHE A 261 11.93 -1.23 -21.71
CA PHE A 261 11.93 -2.04 -20.50
C PHE A 261 13.35 -2.45 -20.10
N THR A 262 14.10 -3.06 -21.02
CA THR A 262 15.49 -3.47 -20.80
C THR A 262 16.38 -2.29 -20.40
N ALA A 263 16.27 -1.17 -21.11
CA ALA A 263 17.00 0.05 -20.83
C ALA A 263 16.71 0.57 -19.40
N ARG A 264 15.43 0.58 -18.99
CA ARG A 264 15.02 0.98 -17.63
C ARG A 264 15.57 0.06 -16.54
N THR A 265 15.49 -1.26 -16.72
CA THR A 265 16.02 -2.24 -15.76
C THR A 265 17.53 -2.07 -15.56
N GLU A 266 18.27 -1.82 -16.65
CA GLU A 266 19.70 -1.58 -16.56
C GLU A 266 20.06 -0.27 -15.83
N LEU A 267 19.31 0.81 -16.05
CA LEU A 267 19.49 2.06 -15.27
C LEU A 267 19.26 1.83 -13.78
N LEU A 268 18.23 1.07 -13.39
CA LEU A 268 18.00 0.72 -11.99
C LEU A 268 19.17 -0.07 -11.40
N ARG A 269 19.74 -1.01 -12.17
CA ARG A 269 20.94 -1.76 -11.77
C ARG A 269 22.15 -0.84 -11.58
N LEU A 270 22.35 0.14 -12.47
CA LEU A 270 23.41 1.13 -12.36
C LEU A 270 23.23 2.03 -11.14
N GLY A 271 22.00 2.49 -10.85
CA GLY A 271 21.69 3.27 -9.64
C GLY A 271 22.01 2.51 -8.35
N ARG A 272 21.74 1.20 -8.31
CA ARG A 272 22.14 0.35 -7.19
C ARG A 272 23.67 0.27 -7.06
N LYS A 273 24.37 0.06 -8.17
CA LYS A 273 25.85 0.00 -8.21
C LYS A 273 26.50 1.31 -7.73
N VAL A 274 25.91 2.47 -8.06
CA VAL A 274 26.37 3.78 -7.59
C VAL A 274 26.19 3.92 -6.07
N ARG A 275 25.03 3.54 -5.52
CA ARG A 275 24.77 3.62 -4.06
C ARG A 275 25.63 2.65 -3.25
N GLU A 276 25.92 1.48 -3.78
CA GLU A 276 26.76 0.46 -3.12
C GLU A 276 28.28 0.75 -3.23
N ALA A 277 28.69 1.73 -4.04
CA ALA A 277 30.08 2.08 -4.20
C ALA A 277 30.61 2.80 -2.95
N PHE A 278 31.59 2.17 -2.28
CA PHE A 278 32.26 2.72 -1.09
C PHE A 278 33.64 3.31 -1.38
N SER A 279 34.08 3.31 -2.64
CA SER A 279 35.38 3.85 -3.05
C SER A 279 35.27 4.61 -4.36
N SER A 280 36.17 5.58 -4.55
CA SER A 280 36.27 6.37 -5.79
C SER A 280 36.46 5.46 -7.01
N GLU A 281 37.26 4.40 -6.90
CA GLU A 281 37.46 3.42 -7.98
C GLU A 281 36.16 2.72 -8.41
N LYS A 282 35.33 2.31 -7.44
CA LYS A 282 34.01 1.71 -7.73
C LYS A 282 33.05 2.70 -8.38
N LEU A 283 33.07 3.96 -7.97
CA LEU A 283 32.29 5.02 -8.61
C LEU A 283 32.78 5.31 -10.04
N GLN A 284 34.09 5.33 -10.28
CA GLN A 284 34.63 5.46 -11.64
C GLN A 284 34.22 4.27 -12.52
N ALA A 285 34.21 3.05 -11.99
CA ALA A 285 33.68 1.89 -12.71
C ALA A 285 32.18 2.04 -13.01
N ALA A 286 31.38 2.51 -12.06
CA ALA A 286 29.96 2.79 -12.28
C ALA A 286 29.74 3.91 -13.31
N SER A 287 30.59 4.95 -13.31
CA SER A 287 30.54 6.03 -14.30
C SER A 287 30.80 5.51 -15.72
N ARG A 288 31.81 4.65 -15.90
CA ARG A 288 32.09 4.01 -17.20
C ARG A 288 30.92 3.15 -17.66
N ASP A 289 30.29 2.42 -16.75
CA ASP A 289 29.11 1.62 -17.10
C ASP A 289 27.90 2.50 -17.49
N ILE A 290 27.73 3.66 -16.85
CA ILE A 290 26.72 4.66 -17.23
C ILE A 290 26.99 5.22 -18.62
N GLU A 291 28.25 5.48 -18.96
CA GLU A 291 28.66 5.94 -20.31
C GLU A 291 28.45 4.87 -21.37
N ALA A 292 28.79 3.61 -21.07
CA ALA A 292 28.53 2.48 -21.95
C ALA A 292 27.03 2.25 -22.14
N TRP A 293 26.23 2.42 -21.09
CA TRP A 293 24.77 2.38 -21.18
C TRP A 293 24.26 3.50 -22.09
N GLN A 294 24.70 4.73 -21.87
CA GLN A 294 24.27 5.88 -22.66
C GLN A 294 24.60 5.69 -24.15
N SER A 295 25.82 5.26 -24.48
CA SER A 295 26.28 5.05 -25.86
C SER A 295 25.55 3.92 -26.60
N ARG A 296 24.90 3.01 -25.86
CA ARG A 296 24.15 1.90 -26.45
C ARG A 296 22.70 2.26 -26.74
N TRP A 297 22.14 3.22 -26.00
CA TRP A 297 20.73 3.58 -26.07
C TRP A 297 20.47 4.97 -26.66
N HIS A 298 21.53 5.76 -26.90
CA HIS A 298 21.55 7.06 -27.59
C HIS A 298 22.61 7.07 -28.68
#